data_AF-A0A7W0LWZ3-F1
#
_entry.id   AF-A0A7W0LWZ3-F1
#
_cell.length_a   1.000
_cell.length_b   1.000
_cell.length_c   1.000
_cell.angle_alpha   90.00
_cell.angle_beta   90.00
_cell.angle_gamma   90.00
#
_symmetry.space_group_name_H-M   'P 1'
#
loop_
_entity.id
_entity.type
_entity.pdbx_description
1 polymer ?
#
loop_
_entity_poly.entity_id
_entity_poly.type
_entity_poly.pdbx_seq_one_letter_code
_entity_poly.pdbx_strand_id
1 'polypeptide(L)'
;MYQFSREIYRELGREVLPGPTAAVCERRQRLLRHCESTMERLATDRHYFARPVKTLFADIRALFPMSSQLHVYRVIEQNVLLATEYVDTQARDGVSFDGSPLCCHATTRKGTSCQRVPLPGSKYCPSHKHLDEERSELAATAA
;
A
#
# COMPACT_ATOMS: atom_id res chain seq x y z
N MET A 1 -0.85 7.55 7.37
CA MET A 1 -1.01 7.20 5.93
C MET A 1 -1.40 8.39 5.05
N TYR A 2 -2.46 9.16 5.37
CA TYR A 2 -2.91 10.29 4.54
C TYR A 2 -1.88 11.41 4.32
N GLN A 3 -0.84 11.52 5.16
CA GLN A 3 0.25 12.46 4.91
C GLN A 3 0.95 12.20 3.57
N PHE A 4 1.22 10.93 3.22
CA PHE A 4 1.93 10.57 1.99
C PHE A 4 1.06 10.82 0.74
N SER A 5 -0.24 10.51 0.79
CA SER A 5 -1.15 10.82 -0.32
C SER A 5 -1.30 12.33 -0.53
N ARG A 6 -1.33 13.11 0.55
CA ARG A 6 -1.41 14.58 0.49
C ARG A 6 -0.14 15.20 -0.09
N GLU A 7 1.04 14.71 0.27
CA GLU A 7 2.30 15.22 -0.31
C GLU A 7 2.37 14.97 -1.83
N ILE A 8 2.04 13.75 -2.28
CA ILE A 8 1.94 13.45 -3.72
C ILE A 8 0.94 14.40 -4.41
N TYR A 9 -0.23 14.61 -3.81
CA TYR A 9 -1.25 15.50 -4.36
C TYR A 9 -0.79 16.97 -4.43
N ARG A 10 -0.09 17.46 -3.40
CA ARG A 10 0.42 18.83 -3.34
C ARG A 10 1.43 19.10 -4.43
N GLU A 11 2.30 18.12 -4.69
CA GLU A 11 3.34 18.23 -5.71
C GLU A 11 2.75 18.09 -7.12
N LEU A 12 1.98 17.03 -7.37
CA LEU A 12 1.53 16.69 -8.73
C LEU A 12 0.19 17.33 -9.13
N GLY A 13 -0.64 17.77 -8.19
CA GLY A 13 -2.01 18.18 -8.46
C GLY A 13 -2.12 19.35 -9.45
N ARG A 14 -1.10 20.21 -9.53
CA ARG A 14 -1.06 21.33 -10.47
C ARG A 14 -0.77 20.91 -11.91
N GLU A 15 -0.09 19.80 -12.11
CA GLU A 15 0.31 19.28 -13.44
C GLU A 15 -0.76 18.41 -14.11
N VAL A 16 -1.89 18.17 -13.44
CA VAL A 16 -2.99 17.38 -13.98
C VAL A 16 -3.59 18.07 -15.20
N LEU A 17 -3.61 17.37 -16.33
CA LEU A 17 -4.18 17.86 -17.58
C LEU A 17 -5.70 18.01 -17.48
N PRO A 18 -6.28 19.05 -18.10
CA PRO A 18 -7.73 19.10 -18.32
C PRO A 18 -8.18 17.92 -19.19
N GLY A 19 -9.37 17.39 -18.89
CA GLY A 19 -9.98 16.36 -19.72
C GLY A 19 -10.76 16.98 -20.87
N PRO A 20 -11.06 16.21 -21.94
CA PRO A 20 -11.94 16.67 -23.01
C PRO A 20 -13.39 16.87 -22.53
N THR A 21 -13.82 16.10 -21.52
CA THR A 21 -15.18 16.14 -20.96
C THR A 21 -15.21 16.37 -19.45
N ALA A 22 -14.11 16.08 -18.76
CA ALA A 22 -14.01 16.15 -17.31
C ALA A 22 -13.34 17.44 -16.86
N ALA A 23 -13.92 18.10 -15.85
CA ALA A 23 -13.32 19.27 -15.23
C ALA A 23 -11.97 18.93 -14.59
N VAL A 24 -11.04 19.89 -14.59
CA VAL A 24 -9.72 19.72 -13.94
C VAL A 24 -9.87 19.29 -12.47
N CYS A 25 -10.87 19.82 -11.76
CA CYS A 25 -11.16 19.46 -10.38
C CYS A 25 -11.49 17.97 -10.21
N GLU A 26 -12.27 17.39 -11.12
CA GLU A 26 -12.63 15.97 -11.09
C GLU A 26 -11.41 15.07 -11.32
N ARG A 27 -10.54 15.47 -12.25
CA ARG A 27 -9.29 14.75 -12.54
C ARG A 27 -8.30 14.84 -11.37
N ARG A 28 -8.21 15.99 -10.71
CA ARG A 28 -7.46 16.17 -9.46
C ARG A 28 -8.04 15.32 -8.33
N GLN A 29 -9.35 15.24 -8.20
CA GLN A 29 -9.99 14.36 -7.23
C GLN A 29 -9.68 12.88 -7.54
N ARG A 30 -9.64 12.50 -8.82
CA ARG A 30 -9.22 11.16 -9.23
C ARG A 30 -7.77 10.86 -8.84
N LEU A 31 -6.84 11.79 -9.05
CA LEU A 31 -5.47 11.66 -8.55
C LEU A 31 -5.45 11.37 -7.04
N LEU A 32 -6.13 12.21 -6.25
CA LEU A 32 -6.17 12.06 -4.79
C LEU A 32 -6.74 10.69 -4.37
N ARG A 33 -7.85 10.26 -4.96
CA ARG A 33 -8.47 8.95 -4.66
C ARG A 33 -7.52 7.78 -4.93
N HIS A 34 -6.80 7.78 -6.05
CA HIS A 34 -5.84 6.71 -6.34
C HIS A 34 -4.65 6.73 -5.36
N CYS A 35 -4.16 7.92 -4.99
CA CYS A 35 -3.13 8.05 -3.96
C CYS A 35 -3.61 7.51 -2.61
N GLU A 36 -4.80 7.88 -2.16
CA GLU A 36 -5.37 7.43 -0.89
C GLU A 36 -5.61 5.91 -0.88
N SER A 37 -6.21 5.36 -1.93
CA SER A 37 -6.46 3.91 -2.05
C SER A 37 -5.15 3.11 -2.05
N THR A 38 -4.10 3.62 -2.71
CA THR A 38 -2.77 2.99 -2.68
C THR A 38 -2.20 2.99 -1.26
N MET A 39 -2.27 4.12 -0.54
CA MET A 39 -1.74 4.22 0.82
C MET A 39 -2.55 3.38 1.82
N GLU A 40 -3.87 3.31 1.66
CA GLU A 40 -4.74 2.45 2.46
C GLU A 40 -4.43 0.97 2.24
N ARG A 41 -4.27 0.56 0.98
CA ARG A 41 -3.89 -0.82 0.65
C ARG A 41 -2.49 -1.16 1.14
N LEU A 42 -1.55 -0.23 1.08
CA LEU A 42 -0.21 -0.42 1.65
C LEU A 42 -0.27 -0.68 3.15
N ALA A 43 -1.19 -0.02 3.87
CA ALA A 43 -1.34 -0.17 5.30
C ALA A 43 -2.09 -1.45 5.71
N THR A 44 -3.09 -1.85 4.94
CA THR A 44 -4.00 -2.97 5.27
C THR A 44 -3.59 -4.30 4.64
N ASP A 45 -2.97 -4.26 3.46
CA ASP A 45 -2.66 -5.42 2.60
C ASP A 45 -1.16 -5.49 2.26
N ARG A 46 -0.30 -5.04 3.18
CA ARG A 46 1.14 -4.86 2.93
C ARG A 46 1.83 -6.11 2.41
N HIS A 47 1.39 -7.29 2.87
CA HIS A 47 2.03 -8.56 2.52
C HIS A 47 1.63 -9.11 1.14
N TYR A 48 0.59 -8.58 0.52
CA TYR A 48 0.13 -9.03 -0.80
C TYR A 48 0.24 -7.91 -1.85
N PHE A 49 0.49 -6.68 -1.43
CA PHE A 49 0.68 -5.55 -2.34
C PHE A 49 2.13 -5.42 -2.85
N ALA A 50 2.52 -6.30 -3.78
CA ALA A 50 3.92 -6.48 -4.19
C ALA A 50 4.58 -5.32 -4.96
N ARG A 51 3.82 -4.45 -5.67
CA ARG A 51 4.38 -3.42 -6.56
C ARG A 51 3.63 -2.07 -6.47
N PRO A 52 3.58 -1.44 -5.28
CA PRO A 52 2.73 -0.27 -5.03
C PRO A 52 3.06 0.92 -5.92
N VAL A 53 4.35 1.20 -6.16
CA VAL A 53 4.82 2.29 -7.05
C VAL A 53 4.28 2.11 -8.47
N LYS A 54 4.45 0.91 -9.04
CA LYS A 54 4.02 0.61 -10.42
C LYS A 54 2.51 0.64 -10.55
N THR A 55 1.79 0.12 -9.56
CA THR A 55 0.32 0.15 -9.54
C THR A 55 -0.19 1.59 -9.55
N LEU A 56 0.26 2.43 -8.61
CA LEU A 56 -0.18 3.82 -8.55
C LEU A 56 0.19 4.58 -9.83
N PHE A 57 1.42 4.43 -10.33
CA PHE A 57 1.82 5.08 -11.58
C PHE A 57 0.95 4.66 -12.76
N ALA A 58 0.65 3.37 -12.90
CA ALA A 58 -0.21 2.87 -13.97
C ALA A 58 -1.61 3.48 -13.92
N ASP A 59 -2.17 3.65 -12.72
CA ASP A 59 -3.50 4.22 -12.50
C ASP A 59 -3.59 5.72 -12.86
N ILE A 60 -2.53 6.49 -12.59
CA ILE A 60 -2.59 7.96 -12.70
C ILE A 60 -1.79 8.55 -13.86
N ARG A 61 -0.92 7.80 -14.54
CA ARG A 61 -0.06 8.33 -15.63
C ARG A 61 -0.84 9.06 -16.74
N ALA A 62 -2.08 8.63 -17.03
CA ALA A 62 -2.95 9.24 -18.04
C ALA A 62 -3.53 10.60 -17.61
N LEU A 63 -3.30 11.02 -16.36
CA LEU A 63 -3.64 12.35 -15.87
C LEU A 63 -2.61 13.41 -16.26
N PHE A 64 -1.42 13.00 -16.71
CA PHE A 64 -0.27 13.86 -16.93
C PHE A 64 0.21 13.82 -18.38
N PRO A 65 0.89 14.88 -18.87
CA PRO A 65 1.54 14.84 -20.18
C PRO A 65 2.70 13.84 -20.17
N MET A 66 2.99 13.26 -21.34
CA MET A 66 4.11 12.30 -21.48
C MET A 66 5.44 12.88 -21.00
N SER A 67 5.68 14.18 -21.21
CA SER A 67 6.89 14.88 -20.77
C SER A 67 7.08 14.93 -19.25
N SER A 68 6.00 14.92 -18.47
CA SER A 68 6.06 14.94 -17.01
C SER A 68 6.06 13.54 -16.38
N GLN A 69 5.84 12.46 -17.14
CA GLN A 69 5.66 11.13 -16.56
C GLN A 69 6.88 10.62 -15.77
N LEU A 70 8.10 10.99 -16.16
CA LEU A 70 9.30 10.65 -15.39
C LEU A 70 9.32 11.36 -14.02
N HIS A 71 8.93 12.64 -13.98
CA HIS A 71 8.81 13.39 -12.72
C HIS A 71 7.73 12.77 -11.84
N VAL A 72 6.55 12.51 -12.40
CA VAL A 72 5.43 11.83 -11.71
C VAL A 72 5.87 10.50 -11.10
N TYR A 73 6.57 9.67 -11.86
CA TYR A 73 7.08 8.39 -11.37
C TYR A 73 8.02 8.58 -10.16
N ARG A 74 8.95 9.54 -10.21
CA ARG A 74 9.88 9.81 -9.11
C ARG A 74 9.18 10.27 -7.84
N VAL A 75 8.20 11.17 -7.96
CA VAL A 75 7.41 11.65 -6.81
C VAL A 75 6.63 10.51 -6.17
N ILE A 76 6.01 9.66 -6.98
CA ILE A 76 5.32 8.46 -6.51
C ILE A 76 6.30 7.52 -5.81
N GLU A 77 7.42 7.20 -6.44
CA GLU A 77 8.42 6.28 -5.93
C GLU A 77 8.94 6.73 -4.57
N GLN A 78 9.36 7.98 -4.45
CA GLN A 78 9.84 8.55 -3.19
C GLN A 78 8.80 8.43 -2.07
N ASN A 79 7.57 8.89 -2.31
CA ASN A 79 6.54 8.91 -1.28
C ASN A 79 6.04 7.51 -0.90
N VAL A 80 5.91 6.61 -1.88
CA VAL A 80 5.47 5.23 -1.62
C VAL A 80 6.55 4.43 -0.89
N LEU A 81 7.83 4.63 -1.18
CA LEU A 81 8.92 3.98 -0.45
C LEU A 81 8.97 4.46 1.01
N LEU A 82 8.83 5.77 1.25
CA LEU A 82 8.72 6.31 2.61
C LEU A 82 7.50 5.76 3.36
N ALA A 83 6.36 5.64 2.67
CA ALA A 83 5.15 5.04 3.25
C ALA A 83 5.35 3.55 3.57
N THR A 84 6.10 2.83 2.75
CA THR A 84 6.40 1.40 2.94
C THR A 84 7.27 1.22 4.18
N GLU A 85 8.35 1.99 4.29
CA GLU A 85 9.23 1.98 5.46
C GLU A 85 8.49 2.36 6.74
N TYR A 86 7.59 3.34 6.67
CA TYR A 86 6.73 3.72 7.79
C TYR A 86 5.88 2.53 8.25
N VAL A 87 5.15 1.88 7.34
CA VAL A 87 4.30 0.72 7.68
C VAL A 87 5.14 -0.44 8.23
N ASP A 88 6.29 -0.73 7.65
CA ASP A 88 7.16 -1.81 8.14
C ASP A 88 7.76 -1.51 9.51
N THR A 89 8.01 -0.24 9.84
CA THR A 89 8.46 0.18 11.17
C THR A 89 7.34 0.00 12.20
N GLN A 90 6.13 0.47 11.90
CA GLN A 90 4.96 0.24 12.77
C GLN A 90 4.71 -1.25 12.99
N ALA A 91 4.83 -2.06 11.93
CA ALA A 91 4.62 -3.50 12.03
C ALA A 91 5.68 -4.21 12.89
N ARG A 92 6.93 -3.72 12.90
CA ARG A 92 7.98 -4.23 13.80
C ARG A 92 7.67 -3.90 15.27
N ASP A 93 7.04 -2.76 15.52
CA ASP A 93 6.58 -2.35 16.85
C ASP A 93 5.26 -3.04 17.27
N GLY A 94 4.71 -3.90 16.41
CA GLY A 94 3.50 -4.67 16.69
C GLY A 94 2.21 -3.85 16.59
N VAL A 95 2.24 -2.70 15.94
CA VAL A 95 1.10 -1.79 15.78
C VAL A 95 0.70 -1.63 14.31
N SER A 96 -0.59 -1.51 14.09
CA SER A 96 -1.21 -1.15 12.83
C SER A 96 -1.10 0.35 12.58
N PHE A 97 -1.43 0.79 11.37
CA PHE A 97 -1.36 2.20 10.97
C PHE A 97 -2.31 3.13 11.74
N ASP A 98 -3.35 2.58 12.38
CA ASP A 98 -4.32 3.27 13.23
C ASP A 98 -3.94 3.22 14.72
N GLY A 99 -2.79 2.62 15.05
CA GLY A 99 -2.31 2.45 16.42
C GLY A 99 -2.91 1.25 17.16
N SER A 100 -3.81 0.49 16.53
CA SER A 100 -4.30 -0.77 17.11
C SER A 100 -3.20 -1.84 17.09
N PRO A 101 -3.21 -2.81 18.03
CA PRO A 101 -2.26 -3.93 17.97
C PRO A 101 -2.44 -4.73 16.68
N LEU A 102 -1.33 -5.18 16.08
CA LEU A 102 -1.40 -6.12 14.96
C LEU A 102 -2.00 -7.45 15.40
N CYS A 103 -2.80 -8.05 14.53
CA CYS A 103 -3.42 -9.35 14.73
C CYS A 103 -2.88 -10.39 13.74
N CYS A 104 -2.70 -11.61 14.23
CA CYS A 104 -2.35 -12.77 13.44
C CYS A 104 -3.39 -13.02 12.35
N HIS A 105 -2.94 -13.23 11.11
CA HIS A 105 -3.82 -13.41 9.95
C HIS A 105 -4.51 -14.79 9.89
N ALA A 106 -4.18 -15.70 10.78
CA ALA A 106 -4.78 -17.04 10.81
C ALA A 106 -6.23 -17.02 11.28
N THR A 107 -7.04 -17.89 10.67
CA THR A 107 -8.37 -18.25 11.16
C THR A 107 -8.24 -19.47 12.08
N THR A 108 -8.82 -19.40 13.28
CA THR A 108 -8.81 -20.51 14.23
C THR A 108 -9.72 -21.64 13.77
N ARG A 109 -9.59 -22.84 14.37
CA ARG A 109 -10.49 -23.99 14.10
C ARG A 109 -11.98 -23.69 14.31
N LYS A 110 -12.32 -22.65 15.09
CA LYS A 110 -13.70 -22.20 15.33
C LYS A 110 -14.21 -21.23 14.25
N GLY A 111 -13.42 -20.93 13.22
CA GLY A 111 -13.77 -19.99 12.15
C GLY A 111 -13.57 -18.51 12.51
N THR A 112 -13.06 -18.19 13.70
CA THR A 112 -12.81 -16.80 14.12
C THR A 112 -11.37 -16.36 13.84
N SER A 113 -11.16 -15.05 13.63
CA SER A 113 -9.82 -14.48 13.43
C SER A 113 -8.97 -14.59 14.70
N CYS A 114 -7.69 -14.91 14.53
CA CYS A 114 -6.74 -14.98 15.64
C CYS A 114 -6.43 -13.57 16.17
N GLN A 115 -6.66 -13.36 17.46
CA GLN A 115 -6.44 -12.06 18.13
C GLN A 115 -5.02 -11.91 18.72
N ARG A 116 -4.12 -12.87 18.46
CA ARG A 116 -2.75 -12.82 18.99
C ARG A 116 -1.88 -11.94 18.12
N VAL A 117 -0.92 -11.24 18.74
CA VAL A 117 0.07 -10.44 18.02
C VAL A 117 0.99 -11.35 17.19
N PRO A 118 1.23 -11.02 15.91
CA PRO A 118 2.14 -11.78 15.07
C PRO A 118 3.60 -11.59 15.49
N LEU A 119 4.47 -12.52 15.07
CA LEU A 119 5.91 -12.38 15.26
C LEU A 119 6.46 -11.23 14.39
N PRO A 120 7.54 -10.54 14.81
CA PRO A 120 8.20 -9.54 13.98
C PRO A 120 8.53 -10.08 12.59
N GLY A 121 8.06 -9.41 11.54
CA GLY A 121 8.26 -9.83 10.14
C GLY A 121 7.36 -10.96 9.63
N SER A 122 6.60 -11.63 10.50
CA SER A 122 5.62 -12.67 10.13
C SER A 122 4.20 -12.13 10.12
N LYS A 123 3.29 -12.82 9.41
CA LYS A 123 1.84 -12.54 9.47
C LYS A 123 1.16 -13.30 10.61
N TYR A 124 1.87 -14.20 11.27
CA TYR A 124 1.32 -15.18 12.18
C TYR A 124 1.97 -15.11 13.57
N CYS A 125 1.19 -15.46 14.59
CA CYS A 125 1.68 -15.60 15.95
C CYS A 125 2.47 -16.92 16.10
N PRO A 126 3.17 -17.16 17.23
CA PRO A 126 3.98 -18.37 17.43
C PRO A 126 3.22 -19.69 17.18
N SER A 127 1.93 -19.74 17.51
CA SER A 127 1.12 -20.95 17.31
C SER A 127 0.67 -21.19 15.86
N HIS A 128 0.75 -20.18 15.00
CA HIS A 128 0.36 -20.27 13.60
C HIS A 128 1.56 -20.04 12.65
N LYS A 129 2.79 -20.02 13.17
CA LYS A 129 4.01 -19.80 12.40
C LYS A 129 4.16 -20.81 11.25
N HIS A 130 3.72 -22.06 11.46
CA HIS A 130 3.76 -23.13 10.46
C HIS A 130 3.04 -22.75 9.14
N LEU A 131 2.05 -21.84 9.17
CA LEU A 131 1.37 -21.38 7.97
C LEU A 131 2.26 -20.53 7.04
N ASP A 132 3.26 -19.83 7.57
CA ASP A 132 4.26 -19.13 6.74
C ASP A 132 5.22 -20.13 6.06
N GLU A 133 5.56 -21.21 6.77
CA GLU A 133 6.46 -22.27 6.31
C GLU A 133 5.79 -23.07 5.18
N GLU A 134 4.56 -23.55 5.40
CA GLU A 134 3.73 -24.25 4.40
C GLU A 134 3.57 -23.42 3.11
N ARG A 135 3.31 -22.12 3.24
CA ARG A 135 3.16 -21.22 2.07
C ARG A 135 4.46 -21.07 1.28
N SER A 136 5.60 -21.06 1.97
CA SER A 136 6.91 -20.93 1.34
C SER A 136 7.28 -22.19 0.56
N GLU A 137 6.95 -23.38 1.09
CA GLU A 137 7.14 -24.66 0.40
C GLU A 137 6.24 -24.81 -0.83
N LEU A 138 4.98 -24.39 -0.73
CA LEU A 138 4.06 -24.36 -1.88
C LEU A 138 4.54 -23.41 -2.99
N ALA A 139 5.13 -22.27 -2.62
CA ALA A 139 5.69 -21.34 -3.61
C ALA A 139 6.95 -21.91 -4.28
N ALA A 140 7.80 -22.62 -3.55
CA ALA A 140 9.02 -23.24 -4.07
C ALA A 140 8.74 -24.43 -4.99
N THR A 141 7.66 -25.18 -4.74
CA THR A 141 7.26 -26.33 -5.57
C THR A 141 6.51 -25.94 -6.85
N ALA A 142 5.99 -24.72 -6.92
CA ALA A 142 5.25 -24.20 -8.07
C ALA A 142 6.11 -23.39 -9.07
N ALA A 143 7.40 -23.17 -8.78
CA ALA A 143 8.35 -22.42 -9.58
C ALA A 143 9.27 -23.34 -10.40
#